data_AF-A0A7X0H3P0-F1
#
_entry.id   AF-A0A7X0H3P0-F1
#
_cell.length_a   1.000
_cell.length_b   1.000
_cell.length_c   1.000
_cell.angle_alpha   90.00
_cell.angle_beta   90.00
_cell.angle_gamma   90.00
#
_symmetry.space_group_name_H-M   'P 1'
#
loop_
_entity.id
_entity.type
_entity.pdbx_description
1 polymer ?
#
loop_
_entity_poly.entity_id
_entity_poly.type
_entity_poly.pdbx_seq_one_letter_code
_entity_poly.pdbx_strand_id
1 'polypeptide(L)'
;MKKASPTIELRSERIVMTIELLIERIDYRLPGRGLGNTARLLRSLAGEAVSKSVDVQKPNMTLRVINAVIVSAMLGVLMKIGLSYLHALRFSDTYEPFSVLEGIDAAISTVVYLGLLILFVFSVETRLKRRKVLAAVQEMRALAHVIDMHQFSKDPERLVHEELIVIDPTNPDAKPQVDQLTPFLMGRYLDYCSEMLSLIGKVAALYAQNTQDAVVLAAVDEIETLTTGLSGKI
;
A
#
# COMPACT_ATOMS: atom_id res chain seq x y z
N MET A 1 -15.77 -26.77 -21.09
CA MET A 1 -14.95 -26.32 -19.94
C MET A 1 -14.00 -25.22 -20.43
N LYS A 2 -14.28 -23.96 -20.08
CA LYS A 2 -13.44 -22.81 -20.47
C LYS A 2 -12.22 -22.81 -19.55
N LYS A 3 -11.05 -23.22 -20.06
CA LYS A 3 -9.78 -23.19 -19.33
C LYS A 3 -9.52 -21.72 -18.99
N ALA A 4 -9.58 -21.37 -17.70
CA ALA A 4 -9.26 -20.02 -17.25
C ALA A 4 -7.83 -19.69 -17.71
N SER A 5 -7.65 -18.58 -18.43
CA SER A 5 -6.33 -18.08 -18.79
C SER A 5 -5.52 -17.89 -17.50
N PRO A 6 -4.22 -18.25 -17.47
CA PRO A 6 -3.41 -18.03 -16.29
C PRO A 6 -3.36 -16.53 -16.00
N THR A 7 -3.96 -16.08 -14.89
CA THR A 7 -3.80 -14.70 -14.43
C THR A 7 -2.38 -14.53 -13.90
N ILE A 8 -1.67 -13.53 -14.40
CA ILE A 8 -0.33 -13.19 -13.94
C ILE A 8 -0.50 -12.34 -12.69
N GLU A 9 -0.33 -12.96 -11.53
CA GLU A 9 -0.55 -12.34 -10.22
C GLU A 9 0.69 -12.53 -9.32
N LEU A 10 1.02 -11.53 -8.50
CA LEU A 10 2.08 -11.67 -7.50
C LEU A 10 1.60 -12.64 -6.42
N ARG A 11 2.44 -13.63 -6.14
CA ARG A 11 2.16 -14.62 -5.10
C ARG A 11 2.72 -14.11 -3.78
N SER A 12 1.83 -13.54 -2.97
CA SER A 12 2.16 -12.93 -1.68
C SER A 12 2.92 -13.88 -0.75
N GLU A 13 2.59 -15.18 -0.77
CA GLU A 13 3.22 -16.23 0.04
C GLU A 13 4.67 -16.45 -0.38
N ARG A 14 4.96 -16.36 -1.69
CA ARG A 14 6.34 -16.51 -2.17
C ARG A 14 7.22 -15.33 -1.77
N ILE A 15 6.67 -14.12 -1.73
CA ILE A 15 7.41 -12.93 -1.29
C ILE A 15 7.81 -13.11 0.17
N VAL A 16 6.86 -13.48 1.01
CA VAL A 16 7.08 -13.75 2.44
C VAL A 16 8.13 -14.85 2.65
N MET A 17 8.00 -15.98 1.95
CA MET A 17 8.99 -17.08 1.99
C MET A 17 10.39 -16.61 1.54
N THR A 18 10.47 -15.75 0.53
CA THR A 18 11.76 -15.23 0.06
C THR A 18 12.44 -14.36 1.11
N ILE A 19 11.66 -13.57 1.86
CA ILE A 19 12.17 -12.77 2.98
C ILE A 19 12.67 -13.68 4.12
N GLU A 20 11.95 -14.75 4.43
CA GLU A 20 12.37 -15.74 5.45
C GLU A 20 13.71 -16.39 5.09
N LEU A 21 13.84 -16.85 3.84
CA LEU A 21 15.12 -17.38 3.34
C LEU A 21 16.25 -16.35 3.35
N LEU A 22 15.95 -15.07 3.11
CA LEU A 22 16.93 -13.99 3.21
C LEU A 22 17.39 -13.79 4.66
N ILE A 23 16.47 -13.81 5.64
CA ILE A 23 16.80 -13.73 7.06
C ILE A 23 17.73 -14.87 7.47
N GLU A 24 17.42 -16.11 7.07
CA GLU A 24 18.28 -17.27 7.36
C GLU A 24 19.70 -17.10 6.80
N ARG A 25 19.81 -16.59 5.55
CA ARG A 25 21.10 -16.30 4.93
C ARG A 25 21.88 -15.20 5.67
N ILE A 26 21.20 -14.15 6.11
CA ILE A 26 21.80 -13.04 6.86
C ILE A 26 22.28 -13.53 8.23
N ASP A 27 21.43 -14.22 8.99
CA ASP A 27 21.76 -14.71 10.33
C ASP A 27 22.90 -15.74 10.30
N TYR A 28 22.98 -16.57 9.25
CA TYR A 28 24.08 -17.52 9.07
C TYR A 28 25.42 -16.83 8.73
N ARG A 29 25.43 -15.80 7.88
CA ARG A 29 26.69 -15.19 7.38
C ARG A 29 27.14 -13.95 8.14
N LEU A 30 26.21 -13.20 8.73
CA LEU A 30 26.44 -11.90 9.38
C LEU A 30 25.77 -11.85 10.77
N PRO A 31 26.08 -12.80 11.66
CA PRO A 31 25.44 -12.86 12.98
C PRO A 31 25.69 -11.56 13.77
N GLY A 32 24.63 -11.01 14.38
CA GLY A 32 24.73 -9.87 15.30
C GLY A 32 24.95 -8.48 14.66
N ARG A 33 25.03 -8.37 13.32
CA ARG A 33 25.37 -7.12 12.61
C ARG A 33 24.19 -6.15 12.38
N GLY A 34 23.09 -6.28 13.13
CA GLY A 34 21.89 -5.41 13.02
C GLY A 34 21.02 -5.64 11.77
N LEU A 35 21.61 -6.05 10.65
CA LEU A 35 20.91 -6.31 9.38
C LEU A 35 19.78 -7.34 9.49
N GLY A 36 19.99 -8.39 10.31
CA GLY A 36 18.94 -9.39 10.58
C GLY A 36 17.71 -8.80 11.25
N ASN A 37 17.85 -7.75 12.06
CA ASN A 37 16.70 -7.06 12.67
C ASN A 37 15.92 -6.27 11.62
N THR A 38 16.61 -5.60 10.70
CA THR A 38 15.99 -4.88 9.58
C THR A 38 15.26 -5.83 8.64
N ALA A 39 15.85 -6.99 8.34
CA ALA A 39 15.19 -8.04 7.54
C ALA A 39 13.95 -8.63 8.26
N ARG A 40 13.98 -8.80 9.59
CA ARG A 40 12.81 -9.20 10.38
C ARG A 40 11.71 -8.12 10.38
N LEU A 41 12.07 -6.84 10.42
CA LEU A 41 11.10 -5.75 10.28
C LEU A 41 10.42 -5.78 8.90
N LEU A 42 11.19 -6.01 7.82
CA LEU A 42 10.65 -6.23 6.48
C LEU A 42 9.68 -7.41 6.46
N ARG A 43 10.02 -8.53 7.12
CA ARG A 43 9.14 -9.71 7.22
C ARG A 43 7.81 -9.41 7.92
N SER A 44 7.84 -8.59 8.98
CA SER A 44 6.63 -8.15 9.68
C SER A 44 5.75 -7.31 8.76
N LEU A 45 6.32 -6.29 8.12
CA LEU A 45 5.60 -5.43 7.17
C LEU A 45 5.04 -6.21 5.98
N ALA A 46 5.78 -7.18 5.45
CA ALA A 46 5.32 -8.04 4.37
C ALA A 46 4.13 -8.91 4.82
N GLY A 47 4.18 -9.49 6.02
CA GLY A 47 3.07 -10.28 6.57
C GLY A 47 1.80 -9.43 6.75
N GLU A 48 1.96 -8.21 7.27
CA GLU A 48 0.86 -7.25 7.37
C GLU A 48 0.34 -6.85 5.99
N ALA A 49 1.22 -6.65 5.01
CA ALA A 49 0.84 -6.29 3.65
C ALA A 49 0.03 -7.39 2.96
N VAL A 50 0.33 -8.67 3.19
CA VAL A 50 -0.48 -9.79 2.68
C VAL A 50 -1.92 -9.70 3.22
N SER A 51 -2.09 -9.53 4.54
CA SER A 51 -3.43 -9.42 5.14
C SER A 51 -4.16 -8.15 4.70
N LYS A 52 -3.49 -6.99 4.79
CA LYS A 52 -4.07 -5.68 4.51
C LYS A 52 -4.41 -5.50 3.02
N SER A 53 -3.59 -6.00 2.10
CA SER A 53 -3.85 -5.88 0.66
C SER A 53 -5.15 -6.59 0.26
N VAL A 54 -5.40 -7.79 0.80
CA VAL A 54 -6.67 -8.52 0.59
C VAL A 54 -7.84 -7.78 1.23
N ASP A 55 -7.68 -7.27 2.45
CA ASP A 55 -8.78 -6.60 3.16
C ASP A 55 -9.16 -5.24 2.56
N VAL A 56 -8.20 -4.50 2.02
CA VAL A 56 -8.46 -3.23 1.32
C VAL A 56 -9.27 -3.45 0.04
N GLN A 57 -9.09 -4.60 -0.62
CA GLN A 57 -9.85 -4.95 -1.83
C GLN A 57 -11.30 -5.32 -1.52
N LYS A 58 -11.61 -5.77 -0.30
CA LYS A 58 -12.98 -6.17 0.05
C LYS A 58 -13.92 -4.95 0.03
N PRO A 59 -15.13 -5.07 -0.55
CA PRO A 59 -16.13 -4.03 -0.47
C PRO A 59 -16.58 -3.81 0.99
N ASN A 60 -16.74 -2.56 1.41
CA ASN A 60 -17.21 -2.26 2.76
C ASN A 60 -18.73 -2.51 2.85
N MET A 61 -19.13 -3.59 3.55
CA MET A 61 -20.55 -3.98 3.67
C MET A 61 -21.40 -2.87 4.30
N THR A 62 -20.86 -2.13 5.28
CA THR A 62 -21.57 -1.02 5.91
C THR A 62 -21.91 0.07 4.90
N LEU A 63 -20.95 0.44 4.05
CA LEU A 63 -21.17 1.45 3.00
C LEU A 63 -22.13 0.95 1.92
N ARG A 64 -22.10 -0.36 1.60
CA ARG A 64 -23.11 -0.96 0.70
C ARG A 64 -24.52 -0.89 1.27
N VAL A 65 -24.70 -1.17 2.56
CA VAL A 65 -26.00 -1.04 3.24
C VAL A 65 -26.46 0.42 3.24
N ILE A 66 -25.57 1.36 3.57
CA ILE A 66 -25.89 2.80 3.52
C ILE A 66 -26.33 3.20 2.10
N ASN A 67 -25.60 2.78 1.07
CA ASN A 67 -25.95 3.08 -0.31
C ASN A 67 -27.30 2.44 -0.71
N ALA A 68 -27.56 1.20 -0.31
CA ALA A 68 -28.84 0.52 -0.55
C ALA A 68 -30.00 1.25 0.13
N VAL A 69 -29.81 1.73 1.37
CA VAL A 69 -30.79 2.54 2.09
C VAL A 69 -31.06 3.85 1.35
N ILE A 70 -30.02 4.57 0.92
CA ILE A 70 -30.15 5.83 0.16
C ILE A 70 -30.93 5.61 -1.14
N VAL A 71 -30.59 4.57 -1.90
CA VAL A 71 -31.29 4.22 -3.15
C VAL A 71 -32.74 3.81 -2.89
N SER A 72 -33.01 3.06 -1.82
CA SER A 72 -34.38 2.67 -1.45
C SER A 72 -35.22 3.88 -1.03
N ALA A 73 -34.63 4.83 -0.31
CA ALA A 73 -35.28 6.09 0.06
C ALA A 73 -35.59 6.93 -1.19
N MET A 74 -34.66 7.00 -2.15
CA MET A 74 -34.86 7.65 -3.44
C MET A 74 -36.05 7.07 -4.20
N LEU A 75 -36.08 5.75 -4.38
CA LEU A 75 -37.19 5.04 -5.02
C LEU A 75 -38.52 5.27 -4.28
N GLY A 76 -38.49 5.24 -2.95
CA GLY A 76 -39.68 5.46 -2.12
C GLY A 76 -40.25 6.88 -2.26
N VAL A 77 -39.41 7.91 -2.29
CA VAL A 77 -39.85 9.30 -2.52
C VAL A 77 -40.42 9.46 -3.93
N LEU A 78 -39.73 8.96 -4.96
CA LEU A 78 -40.22 9.03 -6.34
C LEU A 78 -41.54 8.27 -6.51
N MET A 79 -41.70 7.11 -5.87
CA MET A 79 -42.93 6.33 -5.91
C MET A 79 -44.09 7.09 -5.24
N LYS A 80 -43.85 7.73 -4.09
CA LYS A 80 -44.86 8.56 -3.42
C LYS A 80 -45.31 9.73 -4.28
N ILE A 81 -44.37 10.45 -4.90
CA ILE A 81 -44.67 11.55 -5.83
C ILE A 81 -45.51 11.03 -7.01
N GLY A 82 -45.10 9.91 -7.62
CA GLY A 82 -45.85 9.29 -8.72
C GLY A 82 -47.27 8.87 -8.33
N LEU A 83 -47.43 8.27 -7.15
CA LEU A 83 -48.74 7.87 -6.60
C LEU A 83 -49.64 9.09 -6.34
N SER A 84 -49.09 10.20 -5.80
CA SER A 84 -49.88 11.42 -5.59
C SER A 84 -50.37 12.02 -6.89
N TYR A 85 -49.54 12.05 -7.94
CA TYR A 85 -49.97 12.50 -9.27
C TYR A 85 -51.07 11.60 -9.86
N LEU A 86 -50.92 10.28 -9.74
CA LEU A 86 -51.89 9.32 -10.29
C LEU A 86 -53.23 9.36 -9.54
N HIS A 87 -53.21 9.60 -8.22
CA HIS A 87 -54.40 9.84 -7.42
C HIS A 87 -55.10 11.15 -7.79
N ALA A 88 -54.33 12.25 -7.92
CA ALA A 88 -54.86 13.53 -8.39
C ALA A 88 -55.51 13.40 -9.77
N LEU A 89 -54.89 12.62 -10.68
CA LEU A 89 -55.44 12.35 -12.01
C LEU A 89 -56.77 11.60 -12.03
N ARG A 90 -57.05 10.82 -10.98
CA ARG A 90 -58.24 9.96 -10.91
C ARG A 90 -59.40 10.59 -10.15
N PHE A 91 -59.14 11.56 -9.27
CA PHE A 91 -60.13 12.05 -8.30
C PHE A 91 -60.28 13.58 -8.24
N SER A 92 -59.56 14.38 -9.03
CA SER A 92 -59.68 15.85 -9.00
C SER A 92 -59.70 16.47 -10.39
N ASP A 93 -60.81 17.17 -10.70
CA ASP A 93 -61.04 17.88 -11.98
C ASP A 93 -60.32 19.25 -12.06
N THR A 94 -59.53 19.62 -11.07
CA THR A 94 -58.87 20.94 -11.01
C THR A 94 -57.36 20.78 -10.86
N TYR A 95 -56.64 20.86 -11.98
CA TYR A 95 -55.19 20.93 -11.98
C TYR A 95 -54.76 22.38 -11.96
N GLU A 96 -54.17 22.83 -10.86
CA GLU A 96 -53.44 24.09 -10.87
C GLU A 96 -52.07 23.87 -11.52
N PRO A 97 -51.72 24.55 -12.63
CA PRO A 97 -50.44 24.39 -13.31
C PRO A 97 -49.22 24.62 -12.39
N PHE A 98 -49.40 25.44 -11.35
CA PHE A 98 -48.36 25.74 -10.36
C PHE A 98 -47.95 24.50 -9.54
N SER A 99 -48.91 23.63 -9.19
CA SER A 99 -48.66 22.38 -8.46
C SER A 99 -47.83 21.36 -9.25
N VAL A 100 -47.97 21.38 -10.58
CA VAL A 100 -47.20 20.50 -11.47
C VAL A 100 -45.75 20.93 -11.54
N LEU A 101 -45.51 22.24 -11.64
CA LEU A 101 -44.16 22.80 -11.67
C LEU A 101 -43.41 22.55 -10.35
N GLU A 102 -44.10 22.69 -9.21
CA GLU A 102 -43.53 22.42 -7.89
C GLU A 102 -43.12 20.95 -7.70
N GLY A 103 -43.96 19.99 -8.15
CA GLY A 103 -43.60 18.58 -8.05
C GLY A 103 -42.47 18.16 -9.00
N ILE A 104 -42.34 18.81 -10.16
CA ILE A 104 -41.17 18.62 -11.04
C ILE A 104 -39.90 19.16 -10.37
N ASP A 105 -39.95 20.37 -9.81
CA ASP A 105 -38.79 20.97 -9.13
C ASP A 105 -38.35 20.14 -7.91
N ALA A 106 -39.31 19.65 -7.12
CA ALA A 106 -39.06 18.75 -6.01
C ALA A 106 -38.44 17.42 -6.47
N ALA A 107 -38.92 16.84 -7.57
CA ALA A 107 -38.37 15.61 -8.13
C ALA A 107 -36.93 15.79 -8.62
N ILE A 108 -36.66 16.88 -9.36
CA ILE A 108 -35.31 17.20 -9.85
C ILE A 108 -34.35 17.39 -8.68
N SER A 109 -34.70 18.27 -7.73
CA SER A 109 -33.88 18.54 -6.55
C SER A 109 -33.60 17.27 -5.75
N THR A 110 -34.61 16.42 -5.55
CA THR A 110 -34.46 15.13 -4.86
C THR A 110 -33.47 14.21 -5.55
N VAL A 111 -33.58 14.04 -6.88
CA VAL A 111 -32.67 13.20 -7.67
C VAL A 111 -31.25 13.75 -7.61
N VAL A 112 -31.08 15.08 -7.70
CA VAL A 112 -29.77 15.72 -7.61
C VAL A 112 -29.13 15.49 -6.25
N TYR A 113 -29.83 15.78 -5.14
CA TYR A 113 -29.28 15.61 -3.79
C TYR A 113 -28.95 14.15 -3.47
N LEU A 114 -29.82 13.21 -3.85
CA LEU A 114 -29.56 11.78 -3.61
C LEU A 114 -28.44 11.25 -4.50
N GLY A 115 -28.37 11.70 -5.76
CA GLY A 115 -27.25 11.41 -6.65
C GLY A 115 -25.91 11.88 -6.06
N LEU A 116 -25.86 13.14 -5.57
CA LEU A 116 -24.69 13.68 -4.88
C LEU A 116 -24.33 12.88 -3.63
N LEU A 117 -25.32 12.46 -2.84
CA LEU A 117 -25.10 11.65 -1.64
C LEU A 117 -24.49 10.27 -1.98
N ILE A 118 -24.98 9.61 -3.03
CA ILE A 118 -24.43 8.34 -3.51
C ILE A 118 -22.97 8.53 -3.93
N LEU A 119 -22.68 9.54 -4.77
CA LEU A 119 -21.31 9.85 -5.20
C LEU A 119 -20.40 10.18 -4.01
N PHE A 120 -20.91 10.89 -3.01
CA PHE A 120 -20.19 11.19 -1.78
C PHE A 120 -19.84 9.92 -1.00
N VAL A 121 -20.79 9.00 -0.80
CA VAL A 121 -20.55 7.72 -0.11
C VAL A 121 -19.48 6.89 -0.83
N PHE A 122 -19.56 6.79 -2.15
CA PHE A 122 -18.52 6.13 -2.96
C PHE A 122 -17.16 6.82 -2.81
N SER A 123 -17.12 8.15 -2.82
CA SER A 123 -15.87 8.91 -2.64
C SER A 123 -15.25 8.65 -1.27
N VAL A 124 -16.06 8.59 -0.21
CA VAL A 124 -15.59 8.32 1.16
C VAL A 124 -14.97 6.92 1.26
N GLU A 125 -15.59 5.90 0.66
CA GLU A 125 -15.01 4.54 0.63
C GLU A 125 -13.60 4.55 0.04
N THR A 126 -13.45 5.14 -1.14
CA THR A 126 -12.17 5.23 -1.84
C THR A 126 -11.13 5.98 -1.02
N ARG A 127 -11.50 7.12 -0.42
CA ARG A 127 -10.59 7.91 0.43
C ARG A 127 -10.14 7.14 1.67
N LEU A 128 -11.03 6.39 2.32
CA LEU A 128 -10.68 5.59 3.50
C LEU A 128 -9.74 4.42 3.14
N LYS A 129 -10.01 3.71 2.04
CA LYS A 129 -9.15 2.65 1.53
C LYS A 129 -7.77 3.20 1.15
N ARG A 130 -7.73 4.31 0.41
CA ARG A 130 -6.49 5.00 0.02
C ARG A 130 -5.64 5.37 1.23
N ARG A 131 -6.22 5.95 2.28
CA ARG A 131 -5.48 6.32 3.50
C ARG A 131 -4.76 5.13 4.13
N LYS A 132 -5.41 3.97 4.20
CA LYS A 132 -4.79 2.74 4.75
C LYS A 132 -3.59 2.30 3.93
N VAL A 133 -3.71 2.32 2.61
CA VAL A 133 -2.61 1.93 1.70
C VAL A 133 -1.46 2.92 1.78
N LEU A 134 -1.74 4.22 1.75
CA LEU A 134 -0.70 5.26 1.84
C LEU A 134 0.09 5.17 3.15
N ALA A 135 -0.56 4.83 4.27
CA ALA A 135 0.14 4.60 5.54
C ALA A 135 1.12 3.41 5.43
N ALA A 136 0.69 2.28 4.86
CA ALA A 136 1.57 1.13 4.66
C ALA A 136 2.74 1.44 3.68
N VAL A 137 2.48 2.23 2.64
CA VAL A 137 3.52 2.72 1.71
C VAL A 137 4.52 3.64 2.41
N GLN A 138 4.06 4.48 3.34
CA GLN A 138 4.96 5.32 4.14
C GLN A 138 5.87 4.50 5.07
N GLU A 139 5.35 3.43 5.69
CA GLU A 139 6.15 2.50 6.48
C GLU A 139 7.24 1.82 5.63
N MET A 140 6.90 1.40 4.41
CA MET A 140 7.86 0.85 3.44
C MET A 140 8.93 1.87 3.02
N ARG A 141 8.56 3.13 2.81
CA ARG A 141 9.50 4.22 2.52
C ARG A 141 10.48 4.43 3.67
N ALA A 142 9.97 4.47 4.90
CA ALA A 142 10.79 4.62 6.10
C ALA A 142 11.80 3.46 6.21
N LEU A 143 11.35 2.22 5.99
CA LEU A 143 12.24 1.06 6.00
C LEU A 143 13.30 1.12 4.89
N ALA A 144 12.94 1.55 3.68
CA ALA A 144 13.90 1.72 2.58
C ALA A 144 15.00 2.72 2.95
N HIS A 145 14.66 3.84 3.59
CA HIS A 145 15.64 4.80 4.08
C HIS A 145 16.48 4.27 5.24
N VAL A 146 15.93 3.44 6.13
CA VAL A 146 16.74 2.76 7.17
C VAL A 146 17.79 1.84 6.53
N ILE A 147 17.44 1.13 5.46
CA ILE A 147 18.39 0.30 4.70
C ILE A 147 19.45 1.16 4.00
N ASP A 148 19.05 2.29 3.39
CA ASP A 148 19.98 3.27 2.81
C ASP A 148 20.98 3.80 3.85
N MET A 149 20.53 4.13 5.06
CA MET A 149 21.42 4.54 6.16
C MET A 149 22.42 3.44 6.56
N HIS A 150 22.01 2.17 6.49
CA HIS A 150 22.90 1.03 6.68
C HIS A 150 23.94 0.87 5.56
N GLN A 151 23.66 1.34 4.35
CA GLN A 151 24.61 1.37 3.22
C GLN A 151 25.63 2.49 3.38
N PHE A 152 25.19 3.72 3.67
CA PHE A 152 26.09 4.88 3.79
C PHE A 152 27.15 4.72 4.88
N SER A 153 26.82 3.99 5.94
CA SER A 153 27.75 3.72 7.05
C SER A 153 28.86 2.71 6.70
N LYS A 154 28.82 2.11 5.51
CA LYS A 154 29.64 0.96 5.09
C LYS A 154 30.23 1.12 3.68
N ASP A 155 30.61 2.35 3.35
CA ASP A 155 31.26 2.72 2.09
C ASP A 155 32.55 1.88 1.86
N PRO A 156 32.59 1.00 0.83
CA PRO A 156 33.71 0.08 0.62
C PRO A 156 35.02 0.81 0.29
N GLU A 157 34.99 2.01 -0.30
CA GLU A 157 36.19 2.80 -0.59
C GLU A 157 36.94 3.24 0.69
N ARG A 158 36.21 3.45 1.80
CA ARG A 158 36.83 3.77 3.10
C ARG A 158 37.59 2.58 3.70
N LEU A 159 37.12 1.36 3.46
CA LEU A 159 37.73 0.15 4.01
C LEU A 159 38.93 -0.34 3.19
N VAL A 160 38.90 -0.15 1.87
CA VAL A 160 40.05 -0.45 0.99
C VAL A 160 41.26 0.43 1.31
N HIS A 161 41.04 1.64 1.85
CA HIS A 161 42.12 2.51 2.34
C HIS A 161 42.59 2.20 3.77
N GLU A 162 41.78 1.50 4.58
CA GLU A 162 42.11 1.15 5.98
C GLU A 162 42.87 -0.19 6.09
N GLU A 163 42.97 -0.96 4.99
CA GLU A 163 43.87 -2.11 4.87
C GLU A 163 45.36 -1.68 4.83
N LEU A 164 45.64 -0.36 4.84
CA LEU A 164 46.97 0.22 5.03
C LEU A 164 47.13 0.82 6.45
N ILE A 165 47.36 -0.08 7.42
CA ILE A 165 48.06 0.11 8.70
C ILE A 165 47.38 0.97 9.78
N VAL A 166 47.02 0.32 10.91
CA VAL A 166 47.36 0.82 12.25
C VAL A 166 47.88 -0.35 13.09
N ILE A 167 49.19 -0.60 13.01
CA ILE A 167 49.93 -1.29 14.07
C ILE A 167 50.39 -0.17 15.02
N ASP A 168 49.83 -0.11 16.22
CA ASP A 168 50.36 0.74 17.28
C ASP A 168 51.70 0.14 17.76
N PRO A 169 52.85 0.79 17.52
CA PRO A 169 54.15 0.26 17.91
C PRO A 169 54.39 0.31 19.43
N THR A 170 53.47 0.90 20.22
CA THR A 170 53.62 1.10 21.66
C THR A 170 52.84 0.11 22.52
N ASN A 171 51.97 -0.71 21.94
CA ASN A 171 51.20 -1.71 22.68
C ASN A 171 51.03 -3.01 21.88
N PRO A 172 51.97 -3.97 21.98
CA PRO A 172 51.90 -5.26 21.28
C PRO A 172 50.72 -6.16 21.74
N ASP A 173 50.04 -5.81 22.85
CA ASP A 173 48.90 -6.57 23.41
C ASP A 173 47.54 -5.88 23.21
N ALA A 174 47.49 -4.72 22.55
CA ALA A 174 46.23 -4.07 22.21
C ALA A 174 45.50 -4.88 21.13
N LYS A 175 44.54 -5.72 21.53
CA LYS A 175 43.60 -6.34 20.58
C LYS A 175 42.88 -5.23 19.82
N PRO A 176 43.02 -5.13 18.48
CA PRO A 176 42.19 -4.23 17.71
C PRO A 176 40.78 -4.83 17.70
N GLN A 177 39.88 -4.30 18.53
CA GLN A 177 38.45 -4.58 18.40
C GLN A 177 37.88 -3.68 17.31
N VAL A 178 38.38 -3.86 16.09
CA VAL A 178 37.68 -3.40 14.90
C VAL A 178 37.07 -4.66 14.32
N ASP A 179 35.75 -4.77 14.46
CA ASP A 179 34.94 -5.83 13.87
C ASP A 179 34.89 -5.62 12.34
N GLN A 180 36.07 -5.64 11.68
CA GLN A 180 36.24 -5.38 10.25
C GLN A 180 35.55 -6.50 9.48
N LEU A 181 34.49 -6.17 8.72
CA LEU A 181 34.01 -7.12 7.71
C LEU A 181 35.14 -7.30 6.72
N THR A 182 35.47 -8.55 6.39
CA THR A 182 36.31 -8.81 5.23
C THR A 182 35.64 -8.19 3.99
N PRO A 183 36.40 -7.77 2.97
CA PRO A 183 35.84 -7.21 1.73
C PRO A 183 34.75 -8.11 1.13
N PHE A 184 34.93 -9.43 1.21
CA PHE A 184 33.92 -10.40 0.81
C PHE A 184 32.62 -10.31 1.61
N LEU A 185 32.70 -10.26 2.95
CA LEU A 185 31.52 -10.14 3.80
C LEU A 185 30.85 -8.77 3.62
N MET A 186 31.61 -7.72 3.31
CA MET A 186 31.06 -6.41 3.00
C MET A 186 30.23 -6.44 1.70
N GLY A 187 30.77 -7.07 0.65
CA GLY A 187 30.00 -7.28 -0.58
C GLY A 187 28.68 -8.02 -0.31
N ARG A 188 28.72 -9.07 0.53
CA ARG A 188 27.49 -9.79 0.94
C ARG A 188 26.52 -8.94 1.75
N TYR A 189 27.02 -8.07 2.62
CA TYR A 189 26.19 -7.14 3.38
C TYR A 189 25.43 -6.20 2.42
N LEU A 190 26.13 -5.63 1.44
CA LEU A 190 25.54 -4.74 0.46
C LEU A 190 24.56 -5.48 -0.48
N ASP A 191 24.91 -6.70 -0.93
CA ASP A 191 24.01 -7.58 -1.68
C ASP A 191 22.67 -7.77 -0.94
N TYR A 192 22.73 -8.04 0.37
CA TYR A 192 21.52 -8.23 1.18
C TYR A 192 20.71 -6.94 1.33
N CYS A 193 21.35 -5.78 1.43
CA CYS A 193 20.64 -4.51 1.38
C CYS A 193 19.90 -4.34 0.05
N SER A 194 20.53 -4.64 -1.09
CA SER A 194 19.90 -4.64 -2.42
C SER A 194 18.71 -5.61 -2.50
N GLU A 195 18.89 -6.84 -2.00
CA GLU A 195 17.83 -7.85 -1.98
C GLU A 195 16.63 -7.37 -1.13
N MET A 196 16.87 -6.77 0.04
CA MET A 196 15.80 -6.21 0.87
C MET A 196 15.07 -5.05 0.17
N LEU A 197 15.79 -4.14 -0.50
CA LEU A 197 15.18 -3.04 -1.26
C LEU A 197 14.31 -3.57 -2.40
N SER A 198 14.78 -4.58 -3.15
CA SER A 198 13.99 -5.24 -4.19
C SER A 198 12.73 -5.90 -3.62
N LEU A 199 12.83 -6.52 -2.44
CA LEU A 199 11.68 -7.12 -1.76
C LEU A 199 10.67 -6.07 -1.27
N ILE A 200 11.13 -4.90 -0.79
CA ILE A 200 10.24 -3.77 -0.44
C ILE A 200 9.41 -3.34 -1.65
N GLY A 201 10.03 -3.18 -2.83
CA GLY A 201 9.29 -2.86 -4.06
C GLY A 201 8.20 -3.90 -4.38
N LYS A 202 8.53 -5.19 -4.28
CA LYS A 202 7.56 -6.28 -4.50
C LYS A 202 6.43 -6.31 -3.48
N VAL A 203 6.72 -5.99 -2.21
CA VAL A 203 5.69 -5.88 -1.16
C VAL A 203 4.77 -4.69 -1.43
N ALA A 204 5.31 -3.54 -1.88
CA ALA A 204 4.52 -2.39 -2.27
C ALA A 204 3.59 -2.71 -3.46
N ALA A 205 4.10 -3.44 -4.46
CA ALA A 205 3.34 -3.87 -5.63
C ALA A 205 2.08 -4.72 -5.29
N LEU A 206 2.06 -5.43 -4.15
CA LEU A 206 0.86 -6.15 -3.69
C LEU A 206 -0.35 -5.21 -3.48
N TYR A 207 -0.11 -3.95 -3.09
CA TYR A 207 -1.18 -2.96 -2.94
C TYR A 207 -1.67 -2.38 -4.28
N ALA A 208 -0.84 -2.44 -5.33
CA ALA A 208 -1.18 -1.97 -6.67
C ALA A 208 -1.90 -3.03 -7.52
N GLN A 209 -1.71 -4.34 -7.24
CA GLN A 209 -2.14 -5.43 -8.11
C GLN A 209 -3.63 -5.40 -8.50
N ASN A 210 -4.52 -5.09 -7.56
CA ASN A 210 -5.97 -5.16 -7.77
C ASN A 210 -6.67 -3.81 -7.49
N THR A 211 -5.95 -2.69 -7.63
CA THR A 211 -6.51 -1.34 -7.45
C THR A 211 -6.50 -0.56 -8.76
N GLN A 212 -7.47 0.33 -8.92
CA GLN A 212 -7.52 1.32 -10.01
C GLN A 212 -7.35 2.75 -9.48
N ASP A 213 -7.04 2.91 -8.19
CA ASP A 213 -6.82 4.22 -7.60
C ASP A 213 -5.47 4.80 -8.06
N ALA A 214 -5.52 5.79 -8.94
CA ALA A 214 -4.34 6.44 -9.50
C ALA A 214 -3.36 6.99 -8.44
N VAL A 215 -3.86 7.42 -7.27
CA VAL A 215 -2.99 7.91 -6.19
C VAL A 215 -2.24 6.77 -5.51
N VAL A 216 -2.88 5.60 -5.39
CA VAL A 216 -2.21 4.40 -4.85
C VAL A 216 -1.15 3.91 -5.82
N LEU A 217 -1.48 3.83 -7.12
CA LEU A 217 -0.54 3.41 -8.16
C LEU A 217 0.70 4.30 -8.16
N ALA A 218 0.52 5.62 -8.20
CA ALA A 218 1.62 6.59 -8.16
C ALA A 218 2.50 6.46 -6.90
N ALA A 219 1.89 6.20 -5.74
CA ALA A 219 2.64 6.05 -4.49
C ALA A 219 3.47 4.75 -4.46
N VAL A 220 2.98 3.68 -5.09
CA VAL A 220 3.72 2.41 -5.24
C VAL A 220 4.87 2.60 -6.24
N ASP A 221 4.62 3.23 -7.38
CA ASP A 221 5.65 3.53 -8.38
C ASP A 221 6.80 4.37 -7.78
N GLU A 222 6.49 5.27 -6.85
CA GLU A 222 7.50 6.05 -6.11
C GLU A 222 8.40 5.16 -5.23
N ILE A 223 7.83 4.14 -4.57
CA ILE A 223 8.61 3.16 -3.79
C ILE A 223 9.47 2.30 -4.73
N GLU A 224 8.93 1.83 -5.84
CA GLU A 224 9.70 1.05 -6.81
C GLU A 224 10.87 1.85 -7.40
N THR A 225 10.62 3.14 -7.71
CA THR A 225 11.65 4.08 -8.17
C THR A 225 12.71 4.32 -7.09
N LEU A 226 12.29 4.59 -5.85
CA LEU A 226 13.20 4.81 -4.72
C LEU A 226 14.08 3.58 -4.49
N THR A 227 13.48 2.40 -4.37
CA THR A 227 14.20 1.16 -4.06
C THR A 227 15.15 0.75 -5.18
N THR A 228 14.76 0.96 -6.44
CA THR A 228 15.63 0.75 -7.61
C THR A 228 16.80 1.74 -7.59
N GLY A 229 16.53 3.02 -7.32
CA GLY A 229 17.56 4.05 -7.24
C GLY A 229 18.57 3.82 -6.11
N LEU A 230 18.11 3.38 -4.94
CA LEU A 230 18.98 3.03 -3.81
C LEU A 230 19.78 1.75 -4.07
N SER A 231 19.16 0.73 -4.66
CA SER A 231 19.84 -0.51 -5.01
C SER A 231 20.90 -0.32 -6.11
N GLY A 232 20.73 0.67 -6.98
CA GLY A 232 21.67 0.97 -8.07
C GLY A 232 22.90 1.80 -7.66
N LYS A 233 22.95 2.30 -6.41
CA LYS A 233 24.12 3.01 -5.86
C LYS A 233 25.22 2.07 -5.32
N ILE A 234 24.95 0.78 -5.29
CA ILE A 234 25.80 -0.29 -4.76
C ILE A 234 26.65 -0.85 -5.89
#